data_AF-A0A942N0A5-F1
#
_entry.id   AF-A0A942N0A5-F1
#
_cell.length_a   1.000
_cell.length_b   1.000
_cell.length_c   1.000
_cell.angle_alpha   90.00
_cell.angle_beta   90.00
_cell.angle_gamma   90.00
#
_symmetry.space_group_name_H-M   'P 1'
#
loop_
_entity.id
_entity.type
_entity.pdbx_description
1 polymer ?
#
loop_
_entity_poly.entity_id
_entity_poly.type
_entity_poly.pdbx_seq_one_letter_code
_entity_poly.pdbx_strand_id
1 'polypeptide(L)' 'MNCPICSSIDTGKVGTGQYYCWNCFVEFCVRSPDEFTAYYVDEEGTLVSLDEMAEAEAQAEEIIGLAE' A
#
# COMPACT_ATOMS: atom_id res chain seq x y z
N MET A 1 9.67 -13.38 -0.14
CA MET A 1 9.74 -11.90 -0.25
C MET A 1 8.95 -11.37 0.93
N ASN A 2 9.44 -10.37 1.63
CA ASN A 2 8.71 -9.86 2.80
C ASN A 2 7.82 -8.71 2.34
N CYS A 3 6.59 -8.67 2.84
CA CYS A 3 5.70 -7.56 2.58
C CYS A 3 6.33 -6.26 3.14
N PRO A 4 6.46 -5.19 2.36
CA PRO A 4 7.04 -3.93 2.85
C PRO A 4 6.14 -3.23 3.88
N ILE A 5 4.86 -3.62 3.98
CA ILE A 5 3.89 -3.01 4.88
C ILE A 5 3.82 -3.75 6.23
N CYS A 6 3.60 -5.06 6.21
CA CYS A 6 3.41 -5.85 7.44
C CYS A 6 4.58 -6.80 7.75
N SER A 7 5.65 -6.80 6.93
CA SER A 7 6.81 -7.70 7.04
C SER A 7 6.53 -9.20 6.95
N SER A 8 5.28 -9.61 6.70
CA SER A 8 4.90 -11.02 6.54
C SER A 8 5.59 -11.67 5.34
N ILE A 9 5.86 -12.97 5.46
CA ILE A 9 6.40 -13.82 4.40
C ILE A 9 5.31 -14.38 3.48
N ASP A 10 4.04 -14.25 3.87
CA ASP A 10 2.86 -14.75 3.15
C ASP A 10 2.53 -13.84 1.96
N THR A 11 3.52 -13.65 1.08
CA THR A 11 3.40 -12.88 -0.17
C THR A 11 3.44 -13.83 -1.37
N GLY A 12 2.47 -13.70 -2.27
CA GLY A 12 2.43 -14.40 -3.55
C GLY A 12 2.80 -13.47 -4.70
N LYS A 13 3.38 -14.01 -5.78
CA LYS A 13 3.62 -13.25 -7.01
C LYS A 13 2.38 -13.30 -7.90
N VAL A 14 1.86 -12.14 -8.28
CA VAL A 14 0.63 -12.01 -9.10
C VAL A 14 0.92 -11.49 -10.51
N GLY A 15 2.10 -10.89 -10.73
CA GLY A 15 2.54 -10.40 -12.03
C GLY A 15 4.05 -10.20 -12.11
N THR A 16 4.52 -9.59 -13.20
CA THR A 16 5.95 -9.28 -13.38
C THR A 16 6.35 -8.12 -12.47
N GLY A 17 7.04 -8.43 -11.37
CA GLY A 17 7.43 -7.42 -10.36
C GLY A 17 6.30 -7.05 -9.39
N GLN A 18 5.14 -7.72 -9.49
CA GLN A 18 3.96 -7.46 -8.67
C GLN A 18 3.69 -8.64 -7.72
N TYR A 19 3.37 -8.31 -6.48
CA TYR A 19 3.21 -9.24 -5.37
C TYR A 19 1.98 -8.87 -4.56
N TYR A 20 1.35 -9.86 -3.95
CA TYR A 20 0.18 -9.68 -3.10
C TYR A 20 0.44 -10.32 -1.75
N CYS A 21 0.14 -9.62 -0.65
CA CYS A 21 0.28 -10.12 0.70
C CYS A 21 -1.06 -10.64 1.24
N TRP A 22 -1.09 -11.91 1.64
CA TRP A 22 -2.27 -12.57 2.20
C TRP A 22 -2.63 -12.11 3.61
N ASN A 23 -1.71 -11.41 4.28
CA ASN A 23 -1.84 -11.03 5.69
C ASN A 23 -2.45 -9.62 5.86
N CYS A 24 -2.09 -8.69 4.99
CA CYS A 24 -2.58 -7.30 5.03
C CYS A 24 -3.43 -6.90 3.81
N PHE A 25 -3.71 -7.84 2.91
CA PHE A 25 -4.51 -7.61 1.70
C PHE A 25 -3.95 -6.50 0.80
N VAL A 26 -2.62 -6.37 0.73
CA VAL A 26 -1.94 -5.35 -0.08
C VAL A 26 -1.31 -5.98 -1.31
N GLU A 27 -1.61 -5.43 -2.48
CA GLU A 27 -0.85 -5.63 -3.70
C GLU A 27 0.25 -4.58 -3.80
N PHE A 28 1.48 -4.97 -4.14
CA PHE A 28 2.61 -4.06 -4.28
C PHE A 28 3.49 -4.42 -5.46
N CYS A 29 4.02 -3.40 -6.13
CA CYS A 29 4.96 -3.51 -7.24
C CYS A 29 6.31 -2.95 -6.83
N VAL A 30 7.37 -3.72 -7.01
CA VAL A 30 8.75 -3.31 -6.66
C VAL A 30 9.44 -2.85 -7.94
N ARG A 31 9.68 -1.55 -8.08
CA ARG A 31 10.42 -0.97 -9.22
C ARG A 31 11.92 -0.87 -8.93
N SER A 32 12.28 -0.53 -7.70
CA SER A 32 13.67 -0.38 -7.25
C SER A 32 13.80 -0.84 -5.79
N PRO A 33 15.02 -1.12 -5.28
CA PRO A 33 15.21 -1.57 -3.90
C PRO A 33 14.65 -0.59 -2.85
N ASP A 34 14.51 0.68 -3.20
CA ASP A 34 14.00 1.75 -2.33
C ASP A 34 12.61 2.27 -2.78
N GLU A 35 12.13 1.86 -3.95
CA GLU A 35 10.87 2.35 -4.53
C GLU A 35 9.90 1.21 -4.79
N PHE A 36 8.75 1.27 -4.13
CA PHE A 36 7.62 0.38 -4.38
C PHE A 36 6.33 1.18 -4.44
N THR A 37 5.36 0.68 -5.21
CA THR A 37 4.00 1.18 -5.22
C THR A 37 3.12 0.15 -4.53
N ALA A 38 2.19 0.58 -3.68
CA ALA A 38 1.32 -0.33 -2.93
C ALA A 38 -0.15 0.09 -3.02
N TYR A 39 -1.01 -0.92 -3.08
CA TYR A 39 -2.45 -0.80 -3.24
C TYR A 39 -3.12 -1.73 -2.22
N TYR A 40 -3.99 -1.17 -1.38
CA TYR A 40 -4.87 -1.96 -0.54
C TYR A 40 -5.98 -2.57 -1.40
N VAL A 41 -6.29 -3.83 -1.16
CA VAL A 41 -7.38 -4.54 -1.84
C VAL A 41 -8.56 -4.59 -0.90
N ASP A 42 -9.61 -3.87 -1.26
CA ASP A 42 -10.83 -3.80 -0.45
C ASP A 42 -11.65 -5.09 -0.51
N GLU A 43 -12.71 -5.20 0.29
CA GLU A 43 -13.58 -6.38 0.38
C GLU A 43 -14.22 -6.77 -0.96
N GLU A 44 -14.46 -5.80 -1.84
CA GLU A 44 -14.97 -6.03 -3.19
C GLU A 44 -13.86 -6.33 -4.22
N GLY A 45 -12.60 -6.36 -3.80
CA GLY A 45 -11.44 -6.61 -4.68
C GLY A 45 -10.97 -5.37 -5.44
N THR A 46 -11.43 -4.18 -5.09
CA THR A 46 -10.98 -2.92 -5.67
C THR A 46 -9.61 -2.53 -5.11
N LEU A 47 -8.73 -2.04 -5.99
CA LEU A 47 -7.42 -1.51 -5.61
C LEU A 47 -7.55 -0.05 -5.17
N VAL A 48 -7.08 0.25 -3.96
CA VAL A 48 -7.02 1.58 -3.38
C VAL A 48 -5.56 1.96 -3.19
N SER A 49 -5.08 3.00 -3.86
CA SER A 49 -3.68 3.44 -3.78
C SER A 49 -3.36 3.97 -2.38
N LEU A 50 -2.35 3.38 -1.72
CA LEU A 50 -1.91 3.83 -0.40
C LEU A 50 -1.23 5.21 -0.43
N ASP A 51 -0.61 5.56 -1.55
CA ASP A 51 0.00 6.88 -1.77
C ASP A 51 -1.06 7.99 -1.75
N GLU A 52 -2.12 7.81 -2.55
CA GLU A 52 -3.25 8.76 -2.61
C GLU A 52 -3.99 8.87 -1.27
N MET A 53 -4.09 7.77 -0.50
CA MET A 53 -4.66 7.80 0.85
C MET A 53 -3.80 8.63 1.81
N ALA A 54 -2.48 8.45 1.79
CA ALA A 54 -1.56 9.19 2.64
C ALA A 54 -1.53 10.69 2.29
N GLU A 55 -1.57 11.02 1.00
CA GLU A 55 -1.69 12.41 0.53
C GLU A 55 -3.02 13.03 0.96
N ALA A 56 -4.13 12.29 0.84
CA ALA A 56 -5.45 12.76 1.25
C ALA A 56 -5.54 13.00 2.77
N GLU A 57 -4.93 12.14 3.60
CA GLU A 57 -4.82 12.36 5.05
C GLU A 57 -4.00 13.61 5.36
N ALA A 58 -2.85 13.79 4.71
CA ALA A 58 -2.01 14.98 4.90
C ALA A 58 -2.75 16.29 4.53
N GLN A 59 -3.53 16.27 3.45
CA GLN A 59 -4.36 17.41 3.04
C GLN A 59 -5.55 17.63 3.97
N ALA A 60 -6.17 16.56 4.47
CA ALA A 60 -7.26 16.66 5.43
C ALA A 60 -6.79 17.30 6.75
N GLU A 61 -5.60 16.94 7.24
CA GLU A 61 -4.96 17.52 8.43
C GLU A 61 -4.67 19.02 8.28
N GLU A 62 -4.22 19.46 7.10
CA GLU A 62 -4.02 20.89 6.80
C GLU A 62 -5.34 21.67 6.79
N ILE A 63 -6.44 21.06 6.33
CA ILE A 63 -7.76 21.70 6.26
C ILE A 63 -8.44 21.78 7.63
N ILE A 64 -8.28 20.77 8.50
CA ILE A 64 -8.91 20.74 9.82
C ILE A 64 -8.20 21.60 10.87
N GLY A 65 -7.01 22.13 10.60
CA GLY A 65 -6.37 23.14 11.43
C GLY A 65 -6.20 22.75 12.91
N LEU A 66 -5.95 21.47 13.20
CA LEU A 66 -5.44 21.06 14.51
C LEU A 66 -3.93 21.27 14.54
N ALA A 67 -3.56 22.55 14.49
CA ALA A 67 -2.33 23.01 15.08
C ALA A 67 -2.43 22.74 16.59
N GLU A 68 -1.65 21.80 17.10
CA GLU A 68 -1.16 21.91 18.47
C GLU A 68 -0.08 23.00 18.54
#